data_AF-A0A0Q9TUV7-F1
#
_entry.id   AF-A0A0Q9TUV7-F1
#
_cell.length_a   1.000
_cell.length_b   1.000
_cell.length_c   1.000
_cell.angle_alpha   90.00
_cell.angle_beta   90.00
_cell.angle_gamma   90.00
#
_symmetry.space_group_name_H-M   'P 1'
#
loop_
_entity.id
_entity.type
_entity.pdbx_description
1 polymer ?
#
loop_
_entity_poly.entity_id
_entity_poly.type
_entity_poly.pdbx_seq_one_letter_code
_entity_poly.pdbx_strand_id
1 'polypeptide(L)'
;MSAPTPRQADPTGQTPPKEPFSYVSQERGLLTLKIREPALMFVFFLAFTVVGVIFFSMVKKGADQGAEGAMGVAYLILAIFGGLGVIGMAIAAVRWRWKREYVRVMGRSPWA
;
A
#
# COMPACT_ATOMS: atom_id res chain seq x y z
N MET A 1 -2.42 -23.00 -31.55
CA MET A 1 -2.58 -23.57 -30.19
C MET A 1 -1.29 -23.32 -29.45
N SER A 2 -1.25 -22.34 -28.54
CA SER A 2 -0.02 -21.96 -27.81
C SER A 2 0.18 -22.89 -26.62
N ALA A 3 1.35 -23.52 -26.53
CA ALA A 3 1.70 -24.44 -25.45
C ALA A 3 1.64 -23.74 -24.07
N PRO A 4 1.20 -24.43 -23.01
CA PRO A 4 1.25 -23.89 -21.66
C PRO A 4 2.73 -23.75 -21.24
N THR A 5 3.14 -22.51 -20.95
CA THR A 5 4.46 -22.19 -20.40
C THR A 5 4.72 -23.05 -19.15
N PRO A 6 5.86 -23.75 -19.05
CA PRO A 6 6.18 -24.53 -17.86
C PRO A 6 6.20 -23.61 -16.65
N ARG A 7 5.40 -23.92 -15.62
CA ARG A 7 5.57 -23.30 -14.30
C ARG A 7 6.97 -23.67 -13.85
N GLN A 8 7.85 -22.67 -13.66
CA GLN A 8 9.15 -22.88 -13.03
C GLN A 8 8.93 -23.65 -11.73
N ALA A 9 9.35 -24.92 -11.73
CA ALA A 9 9.40 -25.71 -10.51
C ALA A 9 10.51 -25.12 -9.64
N ASP A 10 10.13 -24.64 -8.45
CA ASP A 10 11.07 -24.16 -7.46
C ASP A 10 12.03 -25.31 -7.08
N PRO A 11 13.36 -25.09 -7.06
CA PRO A 11 14.36 -26.14 -6.86
C PRO A 11 14.29 -26.83 -5.48
N THR A 12 13.48 -26.31 -4.56
CA THR A 12 13.30 -26.84 -3.19
C THR A 12 12.03 -27.67 -3.01
N GLY A 13 11.17 -27.81 -4.03
CA GLY A 13 9.90 -28.55 -3.92
C GLY A 13 8.87 -27.93 -2.95
N GLN A 14 9.15 -26.75 -2.40
CA GLN A 14 8.24 -26.02 -1.53
C GLN A 14 7.29 -25.16 -2.37
N THR A 15 6.00 -25.24 -2.06
CA THR A 15 4.99 -24.42 -2.73
C THR A 15 5.06 -22.98 -2.20
N PRO A 16 5.20 -21.97 -3.07
CA PRO A 16 5.29 -20.59 -2.62
C PRO A 16 3.97 -20.18 -1.92
N PRO A 17 4.03 -19.51 -0.75
CA PRO A 17 2.84 -19.06 -0.05
C PRO A 17 2.06 -18.06 -0.92
N LYS A 18 0.74 -18.25 -1.04
CA LYS A 18 -0.15 -17.43 -1.88
C LYS A 18 -0.03 -15.94 -1.54
N GLU A 19 0.32 -15.10 -2.52
CA GLU A 19 0.40 -13.63 -2.32
C GLU A 19 -0.99 -13.06 -2.02
N PRO A 20 -1.18 -12.37 -0.88
CA PRO A 20 -2.38 -11.58 -0.65
C PRO A 20 -2.33 -10.35 -1.57
N PHE A 21 -3.42 -10.12 -2.32
CA PHE A 21 -3.58 -8.98 -3.23
C PHE A 21 -2.65 -8.98 -4.45
N SER A 22 -2.61 -10.10 -5.20
CA SER A 22 -1.82 -10.26 -6.43
C SER A 22 -2.09 -9.23 -7.54
N TYR A 23 -3.20 -8.49 -7.48
CA TYR A 23 -3.49 -7.39 -8.39
C TYR A 23 -2.62 -6.15 -8.15
N VAL A 24 -1.96 -6.04 -6.99
CA VAL A 24 -1.03 -4.93 -6.66
C VAL A 24 0.39 -5.22 -7.16
N SER A 25 0.73 -6.48 -7.45
CA SER A 25 1.99 -6.89 -8.11
C SER A 25 1.89 -6.94 -9.64
N GLN A 26 0.69 -6.85 -10.22
CA GLN A 26 0.47 -6.90 -11.66
C GLN A 26 0.98 -5.65 -12.38
N GLU A 27 1.71 -5.84 -13.48
CA GLU A 27 2.27 -4.76 -14.32
C GLU A 27 1.19 -3.86 -14.98
N ARG A 28 -0.08 -4.22 -14.90
CA ARG A 28 -1.23 -3.48 -15.46
C ARG A 28 -2.26 -3.08 -14.40
N GLY A 29 -1.84 -2.82 -13.17
CA GLY A 29 -2.71 -2.20 -12.16
C GLY A 29 -2.90 -0.70 -12.43
N LEU A 30 -4.13 -0.20 -12.23
CA LEU A 30 -4.56 1.20 -12.43
C LEU A 30 -3.73 2.24 -11.62
N LEU A 31 -2.91 1.77 -10.67
CA LEU A 31 -2.01 2.56 -9.84
C LEU A 31 -0.56 2.24 -10.23
N THR A 32 -0.04 3.02 -11.17
CA THR A 32 1.29 3.01 -11.80
C THR A 32 2.48 3.20 -10.85
N LEU A 33 2.29 3.07 -9.55
CA LEU A 33 3.37 3.07 -8.56
C LEU A 33 3.77 1.61 -8.32
N LYS A 34 4.75 1.16 -9.10
CA LYS A 34 5.46 -0.13 -9.01
C LYS A 34 6.25 -0.22 -7.69
N ILE A 35 5.60 0.02 -6.56
CA ILE A 35 6.20 -0.12 -5.25
C ILE A 35 6.17 -1.62 -4.91
N ARG A 36 7.15 -2.34 -5.48
CA ARG A 36 7.38 -3.76 -5.19
C ARG A 36 7.71 -3.99 -3.72
N GLU A 37 8.26 -2.98 -3.04
CA GLU A 37 8.64 -3.11 -1.65
C GLU A 37 7.54 -2.65 -0.69
N PRO A 38 6.95 -3.56 0.11
CA PRO A 38 5.92 -3.18 1.07
C PRO A 38 6.39 -2.13 2.10
N ALA A 39 7.70 -2.04 2.38
CA ALA A 39 8.24 -0.97 3.22
C ALA A 39 8.13 0.41 2.56
N LEU A 40 8.54 0.55 1.29
CA LEU A 40 8.38 1.80 0.55
C LEU A 40 6.89 2.19 0.42
N MET A 41 6.01 1.20 0.26
CA MET A 41 4.56 1.43 0.19
C MET A 41 4.05 1.96 1.53
N PHE A 42 4.46 1.34 2.64
CA PHE A 42 4.11 1.79 3.97
C PHE A 42 4.62 3.21 4.25
N VAL A 43 5.89 3.50 3.93
CA VAL A 43 6.48 4.84 4.12
C VAL A 43 5.78 5.88 3.25
N PHE A 44 5.45 5.55 2.01
CA PHE A 44 4.71 6.43 1.12
C PHE A 44 3.33 6.77 1.68
N PHE A 45 2.54 5.77 2.07
CA PHE A 45 1.22 6.01 2.65
C PHE A 45 1.28 6.69 4.01
N LEU A 46 2.30 6.41 4.82
CA LEU A 46 2.55 7.12 6.07
C LEU A 46 2.82 8.60 5.81
N ALA A 47 3.73 8.93 4.88
CA ALA A 47 4.01 10.31 4.50
C ALA A 47 2.75 11.01 3.95
N PHE A 48 1.99 10.31 3.10
CA PHE A 48 0.72 10.80 2.57
C PHE A 48 -0.31 11.10 3.66
N THR A 49 -0.46 10.22 4.66
CA THR A 49 -1.32 10.46 5.83
C THR A 49 -0.81 11.64 6.65
N VAL A 50 0.50 11.74 6.90
CA VAL A 50 1.08 12.87 7.66
C VAL A 50 0.79 14.20 6.98
N VAL A 51 0.98 14.29 5.65
CA VAL A 51 0.64 15.49 4.88
C VAL A 51 -0.85 15.81 5.02
N GLY A 52 -1.73 14.81 4.91
CA GLY A 52 -3.17 14.98 5.13
C GLY A 52 -3.53 15.55 6.50
N VAL A 53 -2.88 15.06 7.57
CA VAL A 53 -3.08 15.54 8.95
C VAL A 53 -2.58 16.97 9.12
N ILE A 54 -1.47 17.34 8.48
CA ILE A 54 -0.96 18.72 8.49
C ILE A 54 -1.98 19.65 7.81
N PHE A 55 -2.43 19.31 6.60
CA PHE A 55 -3.45 20.10 5.90
C PHE A 55 -4.75 20.22 6.70
N PHE A 56 -5.23 19.11 7.26
CA PHE A 56 -6.40 19.13 8.15
C PHE A 56 -6.20 20.11 9.31
N SER A 57 -5.05 20.07 9.96
CA SER A 57 -4.75 20.93 11.11
C SER A 57 -4.69 22.41 10.72
N MET A 58 -4.16 22.73 9.53
CA MET A 58 -4.13 24.10 9.00
C MET A 58 -5.54 24.60 8.67
N VAL A 59 -6.35 23.81 7.98
CA VAL A 59 -7.72 24.18 7.62
C VAL A 59 -8.60 24.27 8.85
N LYS A 60 -8.47 23.34 9.81
CA LYS A 60 -9.17 23.39 11.09
C LYS A 60 -8.85 24.65 11.86
N LYS A 61 -7.58 25.05 11.95
CA LYS A 61 -7.18 26.32 12.59
C LYS A 61 -7.84 27.54 11.92
N GLY A 62 -7.97 27.54 10.59
CA GLY A 62 -8.70 28.61 9.88
C GLY A 62 -10.21 28.56 10.09
N ALA A 63 -10.80 27.36 10.18
CA ALA A 63 -12.22 27.18 10.47
C ALA A 63 -12.57 27.66 11.89
N ASP A 64 -11.74 27.32 12.87
CA ASP A 64 -11.88 27.74 14.27
C ASP A 64 -11.76 29.28 14.44
N GLN A 65 -11.30 30.01 13.41
CA GLN A 65 -11.21 31.48 13.37
C GLN A 65 -12.43 32.16 12.69
N GLY A 66 -13.53 31.43 12.46
CA GLY A 66 -14.80 31.99 11.96
C GLY A 66 -15.15 31.65 10.51
N ALA A 67 -14.36 30.79 9.85
CA ALA A 67 -14.68 30.27 8.52
C ALA A 67 -15.50 28.96 8.62
N GLU A 68 -16.78 29.06 8.97
CA GLU A 68 -17.66 27.89 9.19
C GLU A 68 -17.73 26.94 7.97
N GLY A 69 -17.63 27.46 6.74
CA GLY A 69 -17.60 26.65 5.51
C GLY A 69 -16.32 25.81 5.32
N ALA A 70 -15.23 26.15 6.01
CA ALA A 70 -13.95 25.44 5.89
C ALA A 70 -13.93 24.11 6.66
N MET A 71 -14.85 23.91 7.60
CA MET A 71 -14.89 22.69 8.43
C MET A 71 -15.24 21.44 7.59
N GLY A 72 -16.17 21.56 6.64
CA GLY A 72 -16.51 20.46 5.73
C GLY A 72 -15.33 20.04 4.84
N VAL A 73 -14.56 21.02 4.37
CA VAL A 73 -13.34 20.78 3.58
C VAL A 73 -12.27 20.08 4.42
N ALA A 74 -12.11 20.47 5.70
CA ALA A 74 -11.17 19.81 6.62
C ALA A 74 -11.50 18.31 6.75
N TYR A 75 -12.75 17.95 7.02
CA TYR A 75 -13.15 16.55 7.14
C TYR A 75 -12.99 15.77 5.83
N LEU A 76 -13.24 16.41 4.68
CA LEU A 76 -13.01 15.77 3.37
C LEU A 76 -11.53 15.45 3.15
N ILE A 77 -10.64 16.40 3.47
CA ILE A 77 -9.18 16.19 3.41
C ILE A 77 -8.77 15.05 4.33
N LEU A 78 -9.27 15.02 5.57
CA LEU A 78 -8.96 13.96 6.52
C LEU A 78 -9.47 12.58 6.03
N ALA A 79 -10.68 12.53 5.46
CA ALA A 79 -11.25 11.29 4.95
C ALA A 79 -10.46 10.74 3.75
N ILE A 80 -10.06 11.61 2.81
CA ILE A 80 -9.30 11.19 1.63
C ILE A 80 -7.86 10.82 2.02
N PHE A 81 -7.13 11.71 2.67
CA PHE A 81 -5.71 11.48 2.95
C PHE A 81 -5.48 10.55 4.15
N GLY A 82 -6.25 10.74 5.21
CA GLY A 82 -6.21 9.89 6.39
C GLY A 82 -6.82 8.51 6.11
N GLY A 83 -8.03 8.46 5.55
CA GLY A 83 -8.72 7.21 5.25
C GLY A 83 -7.96 6.35 4.24
N LEU A 84 -7.64 6.89 3.05
CA LEU A 84 -6.91 6.13 2.03
C LEU A 84 -5.49 5.78 2.49
N GLY A 85 -4.82 6.68 3.22
CA GLY A 85 -3.48 6.42 3.73
C GLY A 85 -3.42 5.29 4.77
N VAL A 86 -4.37 5.26 5.71
CA VAL A 86 -4.49 4.15 6.69
C VAL A 86 -4.79 2.83 6.00
N ILE A 87 -5.70 2.82 5.00
CA ILE A 87 -5.99 1.63 4.20
C ILE A 87 -4.73 1.16 3.46
N GLY A 88 -3.98 2.08 2.83
CA GLY A 88 -2.72 1.78 2.15
C GLY A 88 -1.66 1.21 3.09
N MET A 89 -1.55 1.76 4.31
CA MET A 89 -0.67 1.23 5.35
C MET A 89 -1.08 -0.18 5.80
N ALA A 90 -2.38 -0.46 5.96
CA ALA A 90 -2.86 -1.79 6.34
C ALA A 90 -2.52 -2.84 5.27
N ILE A 91 -2.74 -2.51 3.98
CA ILE A 91 -2.35 -3.38 2.86
C ILE A 91 -0.84 -3.61 2.85
N ALA A 92 -0.05 -2.55 3.03
CA ALA A 92 1.40 -2.66 3.10
C ALA A 92 1.88 -3.54 4.27
N ALA A 93 1.24 -3.46 5.43
CA ALA A 93 1.55 -4.29 6.60
C ALA A 93 1.24 -5.78 6.37
N VAL A 94 0.09 -6.10 5.76
CA VAL A 94 -0.26 -7.47 5.38
C VAL A 94 0.78 -8.02 4.39
N ARG A 95 1.14 -7.22 3.37
CA ARG A 95 2.12 -7.59 2.36
C ARG A 95 3.54 -7.71 2.94
N TRP A 96 3.88 -6.91 3.94
CA TRP A 96 5.14 -7.03 4.69
C TRP A 96 5.21 -8.34 5.48
N ARG A 97 4.12 -8.73 6.15
CA ARG A 97 4.03 -10.01 6.86
C ARG A 97 4.17 -11.18 5.89
N TRP A 98 3.51 -11.12 4.73
CA TRP A 98 3.67 -12.13 3.69
C TRP A 98 5.09 -12.19 3.12
N LYS A 99 5.73 -11.05 2.82
CA LYS A 99 7.14 -11.00 2.36
C LYS A 99 8.07 -11.68 3.36
N ARG A 100 7.89 -11.42 4.67
CA ARG A 100 8.69 -12.07 5.72
C ARG A 100 8.51 -13.58 5.73
N GLU A 101 7.27 -14.06 5.57
CA GLU A 101 6.99 -15.50 5.51
C GLU A 101 7.55 -16.13 4.23
N TYR A 102 7.41 -15.47 3.08
CA TYR A 102 7.96 -15.93 1.81
C TYR A 102 9.49 -16.05 1.87
N VAL A 103 10.19 -15.03 2.39
CA VAL A 103 11.65 -15.06 2.54
C VAL A 103 12.09 -16.15 3.52
N ARG A 104 11.29 -16.40 4.58
CA ARG A 104 11.56 -17.47 5.54
C ARG A 104 11.44 -18.87 4.93
N VAL A 105 10.42 -19.10 4.10
CA VAL A 105 10.14 -20.40 3.47
C VAL A 105 11.07 -20.63 2.28
N MET A 106 11.16 -19.65 1.38
CA MET A 106 11.85 -19.79 0.09
C MET A 106 13.34 -19.43 0.15
N GLY A 107 13.81 -18.79 1.22
CA GLY A 107 15.21 -18.34 1.35
C GLY A 107 15.64 -17.26 0.36
N ARG A 108 14.72 -16.74 -0.46
CA ARG A 108 14.95 -15.73 -1.50
C ARG A 108 13.87 -14.66 -1.48
N SER A 109 14.19 -13.47 -1.98
CA SER A 109 13.23 -12.39 -2.16
C SER A 109 12.18 -12.81 -3.21
N PRO A 110 10.87 -12.52 -3.00
CA PRO A 110 9.83 -12.76 -4.01
C PRO A 110 9.98 -11.90 -5.27
N TRP A 111 10.96 -10.99 -5.29
CA TRP A 111 11.21 -10.04 -6.36
C TRP A 111 12.55 -10.24 -7.06
N ALA A 112 13.31 -11.29 -6.67
CA ALA A 112 14.61 -11.65 -7.24
C ALA A 112 14.46 -12.60 -8.43
#